data_AF-A0A522BGP8-F1
#
_entry.id   AF-A0A522BGP8-F1
#
_cell.length_a   1.000
_cell.length_b   1.000
_cell.length_c   1.000
_cell.angle_alpha   90.00
_cell.angle_beta   90.00
_cell.angle_gamma   90.00
#
_symmetry.space_group_name_H-M   'P 1'
#
loop_
_entity.id
_entity.type
_entity.pdbx_description
1 polymer ?
#
loop_
_entity_poly.entity_id
_entity_poly.type
_entity_poly.pdbx_seq_one_letter_code
_entity_poly.pdbx_strand_id
1 'polypeptide(L)'
;MFSIVRRKLLIEKEFQIKFILKVLAVIVVGTALTGIFLYKFGNYQFDRTYYLAHQDVRESWEVFWEAVLGASLASMALVTAPIIFFTLYESHRIVGPLYRVRVNLDKISGGDLTLETKLRKDDEFLVFNDVMNNLTHSLRDKVAGIREAKEALGKELEEGETDRARLRERLNALDEKISAFRI
;
A
#
# COMPACT_ATOMS: atom_id res chain seq x y z
N MET A 1 8.49 -29.77 -16.65
CA MET A 1 8.82 -28.48 -17.30
C MET A 1 8.70 -27.39 -16.24
N PHE A 2 9.83 -26.94 -15.70
CA PHE A 2 9.89 -25.94 -14.63
C PHE A 2 9.34 -24.60 -15.15
N SER A 3 8.24 -24.12 -14.55
CA SER A 3 7.73 -22.79 -14.86
C SER A 3 8.65 -21.75 -14.23
N ILE A 4 9.37 -21.03 -15.08
CA ILE A 4 10.15 -19.86 -14.69
C ILE A 4 9.14 -18.77 -14.31
N VAL A 5 8.81 -18.68 -13.02
CA VAL A 5 8.02 -17.57 -12.48
C VAL A 5 8.85 -16.31 -12.65
N ARG A 6 8.52 -15.49 -13.66
CA ARG A 6 9.10 -14.16 -13.84
C ARG A 6 8.71 -13.30 -12.63
N ARG A 7 9.54 -13.30 -11.58
CA ARG A 7 9.44 -12.39 -10.44
C ARG A 7 9.87 -11.01 -10.91
N LYS A 8 8.93 -10.21 -11.45
CA LYS A 8 9.12 -8.75 -11.46
C LYS A 8 9.00 -8.30 -10.00
N LEU A 9 10.14 -8.23 -9.31
CA LEU A 9 10.28 -7.76 -7.92
C LEU A 9 9.86 -6.30 -7.70
N LEU A 10 9.65 -5.57 -8.79
CA LEU A 10 9.46 -4.12 -8.81
C LEU A 10 8.19 -3.79 -9.60
N ILE A 11 7.05 -3.91 -8.92
CA ILE A 11 5.73 -3.68 -9.51
C ILE A 11 5.37 -2.19 -9.48
N GLU A 12 5.81 -1.46 -8.43
CA GLU A 12 5.66 0.00 -8.31
C GLU A 12 6.97 0.61 -7.75
N LYS A 13 8.01 0.72 -8.58
CA LYS A 13 9.36 1.19 -8.16
C LYS A 13 9.31 2.53 -7.43
N GLU A 14 8.47 3.44 -7.88
CA GLU A 14 8.38 4.78 -7.32
C GLU A 14 7.89 4.78 -5.88
N PHE A 15 6.89 3.95 -5.55
CA PHE A 15 6.38 3.84 -4.19
C PHE A 15 7.45 3.25 -3.26
N GLN A 16 8.09 2.16 -3.70
CA GLN A 16 9.15 1.51 -2.92
C GLN A 16 10.32 2.46 -2.67
N ILE A 17 10.81 3.15 -3.71
CA ILE A 17 11.92 4.11 -3.57
C ILE A 17 11.55 5.26 -2.64
N LYS A 18 10.37 5.86 -2.80
CA LYS A 18 9.91 6.95 -1.92
C LYS A 18 9.80 6.49 -0.46
N PHE A 19 9.32 5.27 -0.23
CA PHE A 19 9.20 4.71 1.12
C PHE A 19 10.58 4.42 1.74
N ILE A 20 11.49 3.80 0.99
CA ILE A 20 12.86 3.53 1.43
C ILE A 20 13.59 4.84 1.77
N LEU A 21 13.49 5.86 0.91
CA LEU A 21 14.13 7.15 1.14
C LEU A 21 13.61 7.83 2.41
N LYS A 22 12.31 7.73 2.71
CA LYS A 22 11.74 8.24 3.97
C LYS A 22 12.31 7.53 5.18
N VAL A 23 12.39 6.20 5.14
CA VAL A 23 12.94 5.40 6.25
C VAL A 23 14.43 5.71 6.44
N LEU A 24 15.20 5.76 5.36
CA LEU A 24 16.60 6.18 5.40
C LEU A 24 16.78 7.58 6.02
N ALA A 25 15.96 8.55 5.63
CA ALA A 25 16.03 9.90 6.17
C ALA A 25 15.79 9.93 7.68
N VAL A 26 14.77 9.21 8.17
CA VAL A 26 14.47 9.10 9.62
C VAL A 26 15.65 8.50 10.37
N ILE A 27 16.29 7.47 9.80
CA ILE A 27 17.42 6.80 10.44
C ILE A 27 18.64 7.71 10.48
N VAL A 28 18.99 8.35 9.37
CA VAL A 28 20.12 9.30 9.30
C VAL A 28 19.93 10.45 10.30
N VAL A 29 18.72 11.01 10.38
CA VAL A 29 18.39 12.07 11.35
C VAL A 29 18.48 11.53 12.78
N GLY A 30 17.92 10.36 13.07
CA GLY A 30 17.97 9.73 14.39
C GLY A 30 19.39 9.49 14.87
N THR A 31 20.27 9.00 14.01
CA THR A 31 21.69 8.84 14.35
C THR A 31 22.39 10.17 14.51
N ALA A 32 22.17 11.14 13.62
CA ALA A 32 22.78 12.45 13.76
C ALA A 32 22.41 13.10 15.11
N LEU A 33 21.14 13.01 15.51
CA LEU A 33 20.66 13.48 16.82
C LEU A 33 21.34 12.74 17.98
N THR A 34 21.44 11.42 17.88
CA THR A 34 22.09 10.59 18.91
C THR A 34 23.57 10.92 19.03
N GLY A 35 24.29 11.09 17.92
CA GLY A 35 25.69 11.50 17.89
C GLY A 35 25.90 12.89 18.48
N ILE A 36 25.04 13.86 18.14
CA ILE A 36 25.06 15.21 18.73
C ILE A 36 24.81 15.15 20.24
N PHE A 37 23.85 14.33 20.68
CA PHE A 37 23.57 14.13 22.11
C PHE A 37 24.79 13.56 22.85
N LEU A 38 25.40 12.50 22.32
CA LEU A 38 26.58 11.88 22.93
C LEU A 38 27.78 12.84 22.96
N TYR A 39 28.01 13.61 21.90
CA TYR A 39 29.04 14.63 21.86
C TYR A 39 28.84 15.70 22.95
N LYS A 40 27.60 16.21 23.09
CA LYS A 40 27.27 17.21 24.13
C LYS A 40 27.36 16.61 25.55
N PHE A 41 26.86 15.40 25.74
CA PHE A 41 26.88 14.70 27.02
C PHE A 41 28.31 14.38 27.45
N GLY A 42 29.13 13.91 26.52
CA GLY A 42 30.56 13.69 26.70
C GLY A 42 31.26 14.97 27.17
N ASN A 43 31.19 16.04 26.38
CA ASN A 43 31.78 17.33 26.74
C ASN A 43 31.35 17.80 28.14
N TYR A 44 30.05 17.75 28.45
CA TYR A 44 29.54 18.15 29.76
C TYR A 44 30.11 17.32 30.93
N GLN A 45 30.28 16.00 30.75
CA GLN A 45 30.83 15.12 31.78
C GLN A 45 32.35 15.31 31.95
N PHE A 46 33.08 15.49 30.85
CA PHE A 46 34.52 15.73 30.87
C PHE A 46 34.87 17.11 31.41
N ASP A 47 34.15 18.16 31.03
CA ASP A 47 34.33 19.51 31.60
C ASP A 47 34.17 19.49 33.12
N ARG A 48 33.15 18.79 33.65
CA ARG A 48 32.97 18.67 35.11
C ARG A 48 34.09 17.90 35.80
N THR A 49 34.72 16.95 35.12
CA THR A 49 35.82 16.14 35.65
C THR A 49 37.16 16.89 35.56
N TYR A 50 37.35 17.72 34.52
CA TYR A 50 38.49 18.62 34.32
C TYR A 50 38.65 19.61 35.48
N TYR A 51 37.55 20.18 35.98
CA TYR A 51 37.58 21.09 37.13
C TYR A 51 38.01 20.41 38.45
N LEU A 52 37.93 19.07 38.54
CA LEU A 52 38.21 18.31 39.76
C LEU A 52 39.59 17.63 39.76
N ALA A 53 40.23 17.46 38.60
CA ALA A 53 41.50 16.74 38.47
C ALA A 53 42.48 17.49 37.55
N HIS A 54 43.58 18.00 38.11
CA HIS A 54 44.60 18.83 37.44
C HIS A 54 45.55 18.02 36.51
N GLN A 55 45.06 17.07 35.72
CA GLN A 55 45.88 16.31 34.75
C GLN A 55 45.56 16.69 33.30
N ASP A 56 46.51 16.46 32.39
CA ASP A 56 46.43 16.84 30.98
C ASP A 56 45.35 16.01 30.24
N VAL A 57 44.12 16.50 30.26
CA VAL A 57 42.92 15.81 29.73
C VAL A 57 42.84 15.86 28.19
N ARG A 58 43.73 16.61 27.52
CA ARG A 58 43.63 16.85 26.08
C ARG A 58 43.80 15.58 25.24
N GLU A 59 44.75 14.72 25.59
CA GLU A 59 44.90 13.40 24.94
C GLU A 59 43.74 12.45 25.27
N SER A 60 43.15 12.56 26.46
CA SER A 60 41.99 11.75 26.85
C SER A 60 40.72 12.13 26.08
N TRP A 61 40.57 13.41 25.74
CA TRP A 61 39.43 13.90 24.95
C TRP A 61 39.48 13.43 23.50
N GLU A 62 40.66 13.45 22.87
CA GLU A 62 40.86 12.99 21.49
C GLU A 62 40.51 11.51 21.33
N VAL A 63 40.99 10.67 22.23
CA VAL A 63 40.65 9.23 22.24
C VAL A 63 39.17 8.99 22.54
N PHE A 64 38.56 9.80 23.42
CA PHE A 64 37.16 9.64 23.79
C PHE A 64 36.20 9.98 22.65
N TRP A 65 36.38 11.12 21.96
CA TRP A 65 35.44 11.50 20.89
C TRP A 65 35.54 10.54 19.69
N GLU A 66 36.73 10.03 19.37
CA GLU A 66 36.93 9.01 18.33
C GLU A 66 36.21 7.71 18.70
N ALA A 67 36.30 7.26 19.96
CA ALA A 67 35.59 6.09 20.44
C ALA A 67 34.06 6.29 20.42
N VAL A 68 33.57 7.47 20.80
CA VAL A 68 32.14 7.82 20.75
C VAL A 68 31.64 7.87 19.31
N LEU A 69 32.40 8.48 18.39
CA LEU A 69 32.06 8.56 16.98
C LEU A 69 32.02 7.15 16.36
N GLY A 70 33.05 6.34 16.62
CA GLY A 70 33.13 4.95 16.16
C GLY A 70 31.98 4.10 16.67
N ALA A 71 31.66 4.17 17.98
CA ALA A 71 30.54 3.45 18.58
C ALA A 71 29.18 3.94 18.05
N SER A 72 29.01 5.24 17.80
CA SER A 72 27.79 5.83 17.24
C SER A 72 27.57 5.40 15.79
N LEU A 73 28.62 5.36 14.97
CA LEU A 73 28.54 4.88 13.58
C LEU A 73 28.28 3.37 13.53
N ALA A 74 28.94 2.60 14.39
CA ALA A 74 28.73 1.15 14.48
C ALA A 74 27.30 0.81 14.92
N SER A 75 26.79 1.47 15.96
CA SER A 75 25.41 1.31 16.42
C SER A 75 24.38 1.78 15.38
N MET A 76 24.64 2.88 14.67
CA MET A 76 23.81 3.27 13.53
C MET A 76 23.76 2.17 12.50
N ALA A 77 24.90 1.68 12.01
CA ALA A 77 24.92 0.64 10.99
C ALA A 77 24.17 -0.62 11.45
N LEU A 78 24.36 -1.02 12.71
CA LEU A 78 23.76 -2.21 13.31
C LEU A 78 22.24 -2.11 13.47
N VAL A 79 21.67 -0.91 13.69
CA VAL A 79 20.22 -0.69 13.77
C VAL A 79 19.62 -0.42 12.38
N THR A 80 20.33 0.32 11.54
CA THR A 80 19.88 0.75 10.22
C THR A 80 19.74 -0.42 9.25
N ALA A 81 20.74 -1.29 9.20
CA ALA A 81 20.77 -2.39 8.24
C ALA A 81 19.59 -3.37 8.42
N PRO A 82 19.25 -3.84 9.65
CA PRO A 82 18.05 -4.62 9.87
C PRO A 82 16.77 -3.87 9.53
N ILE A 83 16.64 -2.59 9.91
CA ILE A 83 15.42 -1.82 9.61
C ILE A 83 15.21 -1.70 8.10
N ILE A 84 16.25 -1.36 7.33
CA ILE A 84 16.16 -1.32 5.86
C ILE A 84 15.76 -2.68 5.32
N PHE A 85 16.39 -3.75 5.80
CA PHE A 85 16.09 -5.12 5.37
C PHE A 85 14.62 -5.50 5.62
N PHE A 86 14.13 -5.32 6.85
CA PHE A 86 12.74 -5.60 7.21
C PHE A 86 11.75 -4.71 6.45
N THR A 87 12.07 -3.43 6.30
CA THR A 87 11.23 -2.47 5.56
C THR A 87 11.08 -2.88 4.09
N LEU A 88 12.19 -3.26 3.44
CA LEU A 88 12.19 -3.75 2.07
C LEU A 88 11.40 -5.05 1.93
N TYR A 89 11.63 -5.98 2.86
CA TYR A 89 10.96 -7.26 2.90
C TYR A 89 9.43 -7.10 3.05
N GLU A 90 8.97 -6.30 4.01
CA GLU A 90 7.54 -6.05 4.23
C GLU A 90 6.92 -5.24 3.08
N SER A 91 7.65 -4.31 2.48
CA SER A 91 7.15 -3.56 1.31
C SER A 91 6.79 -4.48 0.14
N HIS A 92 7.51 -5.58 -0.06
CA HIS A 92 7.19 -6.57 -1.09
C HIS A 92 5.90 -7.34 -0.80
N ARG A 93 5.55 -7.55 0.48
CA ARG A 93 4.30 -8.19 0.89
C ARG A 93 3.08 -7.28 0.67
N ILE A 94 3.29 -5.96 0.62
CA ILE A 94 2.22 -4.98 0.41
C ILE A 94 1.99 -4.67 -1.08
N VAL A 95 3.05 -4.36 -1.83
CA VAL A 95 2.93 -3.80 -3.19
C VAL A 95 2.35 -4.82 -4.18
N GLY A 96 2.74 -6.09 -4.06
CA GLY A 96 2.30 -7.14 -4.98
C GLY A 96 0.78 -7.37 -4.98
N PRO A 97 0.17 -7.60 -3.81
CA PRO A 97 -1.28 -7.78 -3.71
C PRO A 97 -2.04 -6.49 -4.05
N LEU A 98 -1.54 -5.32 -3.63
CA LEU A 98 -2.16 -4.03 -3.93
C LEU A 98 -2.24 -3.77 -5.44
N TYR A 99 -1.19 -4.13 -6.19
CA TYR A 99 -1.23 -4.07 -7.65
C TYR A 99 -2.29 -5.00 -8.25
N ARG A 100 -2.42 -6.23 -7.72
CA ARG A 100 -3.50 -7.15 -8.15
C ARG A 100 -4.89 -6.57 -7.89
N VAL A 101 -5.11 -5.95 -6.73
CA VAL A 101 -6.35 -5.24 -6.42
C VAL A 101 -6.62 -4.17 -7.48
N ARG A 102 -5.63 -3.30 -7.78
CA ARG A 102 -5.78 -2.27 -8.81
C ARG A 102 -6.15 -2.84 -10.18
N VAL A 103 -5.44 -3.88 -10.64
CA VAL A 103 -5.70 -4.50 -11.95
C VAL A 103 -7.10 -5.12 -12.00
N ASN A 104 -7.56 -5.75 -10.92
CA ASN A 104 -8.90 -6.33 -10.89
C ASN A 104 -9.98 -5.25 -10.90
N LEU A 105 -9.80 -4.18 -10.12
CA LEU A 105 -10.72 -3.04 -10.15
C LEU A 105 -10.79 -2.38 -11.53
N ASP A 106 -9.66 -2.25 -12.22
CA ASP A 106 -9.60 -1.71 -13.58
C ASP A 106 -10.41 -2.57 -14.55
N LYS A 107 -10.27 -3.89 -14.49
CA LYS A 107 -11.08 -4.84 -15.28
C LYS A 107 -12.57 -4.76 -14.98
N ILE A 108 -12.95 -4.70 -13.70
CA ILE A 108 -14.33 -4.55 -13.26
C ILE A 108 -14.91 -3.23 -13.79
N SER A 109 -14.14 -2.14 -13.71
CA SER A 109 -14.53 -0.82 -14.23
C SER A 109 -14.66 -0.81 -15.76
N GLY A 110 -13.86 -1.61 -16.46
CA GLY A 110 -13.97 -1.87 -17.89
C GLY A 110 -15.16 -2.74 -18.30
N GLY A 111 -15.96 -3.24 -17.34
CA GLY A 111 -17.16 -4.03 -17.58
C GLY A 111 -16.95 -5.54 -17.55
N ASP A 112 -15.76 -6.03 -17.18
CA ASP A 112 -15.57 -7.47 -16.91
C ASP A 112 -16.15 -7.82 -15.54
N LEU A 113 -17.46 -8.06 -15.54
CA LEU A 113 -18.19 -8.48 -14.36
C LEU A 113 -18.14 -10.00 -14.15
N THR A 114 -17.33 -10.75 -14.90
CA THR A 114 -17.18 -12.22 -14.73
C THR A 114 -16.06 -12.59 -13.76
N LEU A 115 -15.22 -11.61 -13.42
CA LEU A 115 -14.00 -11.79 -12.66
C LEU A 115 -14.27 -12.26 -11.22
N GLU A 116 -13.59 -13.33 -10.82
CA GLU A 116 -13.52 -13.78 -9.43
C GLU A 116 -12.15 -13.43 -8.86
N THR A 117 -12.12 -12.56 -7.86
CA THR A 117 -10.88 -12.15 -7.22
C THR A 117 -10.45 -13.13 -6.15
N LYS A 118 -9.23 -13.66 -6.31
CA LYS A 118 -8.56 -14.50 -5.33
C LYS A 118 -7.08 -14.11 -5.17
N LEU A 119 -6.80 -13.34 -4.13
CA LEU A 119 -5.45 -13.05 -3.66
C LEU A 119 -4.83 -14.28 -2.97
N ARG A 120 -3.50 -14.30 -2.81
CA ARG A 120 -2.80 -15.44 -2.21
C ARG A 120 -3.05 -15.48 -0.71
N LYS A 121 -3.04 -16.69 -0.14
CA LYS A 121 -3.36 -16.93 1.28
C LYS A 121 -2.46 -16.15 2.26
N ASP A 122 -1.24 -15.82 1.84
CA ASP A 122 -0.26 -15.11 2.66
C ASP A 122 -0.21 -13.60 2.34
N ASP A 123 -1.11 -13.10 1.48
CA ASP A 123 -1.20 -11.68 1.14
C ASP A 123 -1.97 -10.94 2.26
N GLU A 124 -1.45 -9.80 2.73
CA GLU A 124 -2.06 -8.98 3.81
C GLU A 124 -3.47 -8.44 3.46
N PHE A 125 -3.83 -8.47 2.18
CA PHE A 125 -5.04 -7.84 1.63
C PHE A 125 -6.17 -8.85 1.34
N LEU A 126 -6.16 -10.03 1.94
CA LEU A 126 -7.19 -11.06 1.70
C LEU A 126 -8.63 -10.56 1.87
N VAL A 127 -8.88 -9.62 2.80
CA VAL A 127 -10.18 -8.98 3.02
C VAL A 127 -10.74 -8.36 1.73
N PHE A 128 -9.88 -7.89 0.83
CA PHE A 128 -10.30 -7.30 -0.44
C PHE A 128 -10.85 -8.33 -1.43
N ASN A 129 -10.59 -9.64 -1.25
CA ASN A 129 -11.22 -10.67 -2.09
C ASN A 129 -12.74 -10.61 -1.99
N ASP A 130 -13.25 -10.69 -0.77
CA ASP A 130 -14.68 -10.73 -0.51
C ASP A 130 -15.34 -9.42 -0.92
N VAL A 131 -14.70 -8.29 -0.63
CA VAL A 131 -15.20 -6.96 -1.03
C VAL A 131 -15.27 -6.82 -2.55
N MET A 132 -14.23 -7.20 -3.29
CA MET A 132 -14.24 -7.11 -4.77
C MET A 132 -15.21 -8.11 -5.40
N ASN A 133 -15.34 -9.31 -4.84
CA ASN A 133 -16.30 -10.30 -5.33
C ASN A 133 -17.73 -9.82 -5.09
N ASN A 134 -18.05 -9.29 -3.91
CA ASN A 134 -19.35 -8.71 -3.62
C ASN A 134 -19.67 -7.52 -4.53
N LEU A 135 -18.69 -6.65 -4.79
CA LEU A 135 -18.83 -5.56 -5.76
C LEU A 135 -19.16 -6.10 -7.15
N THR A 136 -18.39 -7.08 -7.63
CA THR A 136 -18.55 -7.67 -8.96
C THR A 136 -19.91 -8.35 -9.12
N HIS A 137 -20.32 -9.13 -8.11
CA HIS A 137 -21.64 -9.76 -8.06
C HIS A 137 -22.76 -8.72 -8.06
N SER A 138 -22.69 -7.70 -7.20
CA SER A 138 -23.73 -6.67 -7.13
C SER A 138 -23.88 -5.90 -8.44
N LEU A 139 -22.77 -5.55 -9.09
CA LEU A 139 -22.79 -4.91 -10.41
C LEU A 139 -23.35 -5.85 -11.48
N ARG A 140 -22.95 -7.13 -11.47
CA ARG A 140 -23.45 -8.14 -12.40
C ARG A 140 -24.97 -8.28 -12.31
N ASP A 141 -25.50 -8.39 -11.09
CA ASP A 141 -26.94 -8.57 -10.86
C ASP A 141 -27.73 -7.33 -11.31
N LYS A 142 -27.23 -6.13 -11.02
CA LYS A 142 -27.87 -4.87 -11.48
C LYS A 142 -27.86 -4.77 -13.00
N VAL A 143 -26.73 -5.06 -13.66
CA VAL A 143 -26.62 -5.00 -15.13
C VAL A 143 -27.46 -6.09 -15.80
N ALA A 144 -27.49 -7.30 -15.24
CA ALA A 144 -28.37 -8.38 -15.71
C ALA A 144 -29.84 -7.96 -15.62
N GLY A 145 -30.27 -7.42 -14.48
CA GLY A 145 -31.64 -6.94 -14.32
C GLY A 145 -32.04 -5.82 -15.29
N ILE A 146 -31.11 -4.94 -15.67
CA ILE A 146 -31.33 -3.92 -16.70
C ILE A 146 -31.44 -4.55 -18.10
N ARG A 147 -30.57 -5.52 -18.42
CA ARG A 147 -30.61 -6.25 -19.70
C ARG A 147 -31.92 -7.00 -19.88
N GLU A 148 -32.37 -7.72 -18.85
CA GLU A 148 -33.64 -8.44 -18.85
C GLU A 148 -34.84 -7.50 -19.06
N ALA A 149 -34.87 -6.35 -18.36
CA ALA A 149 -35.92 -5.35 -18.54
C ALA A 149 -35.92 -4.76 -19.97
N LYS A 150 -34.73 -4.52 -20.54
CA LYS A 150 -34.58 -4.06 -21.92
C LYS A 150 -35.06 -5.12 -22.93
N GLU A 151 -34.72 -6.39 -22.73
CA GLU A 151 -35.14 -7.49 -23.61
C GLU A 151 -36.66 -7.70 -23.57
N ALA A 152 -37.28 -7.61 -22.39
CA ALA A 152 -38.73 -7.67 -22.25
C ALA A 152 -39.42 -6.54 -23.02
N LEU A 153 -38.90 -5.30 -22.92
CA LEU A 153 -39.37 -4.16 -23.72
C LEU A 153 -39.22 -4.38 -25.22
N GLY A 154 -38.09 -4.95 -25.67
CA GLY A 154 -37.83 -5.22 -27.07
C GLY A 154 -38.83 -6.22 -27.67
N LYS A 155 -39.09 -7.33 -26.97
CA LYS A 155 -40.08 -8.33 -27.42
C LYS A 155 -41.48 -7.75 -27.55
N GLU A 156 -41.91 -6.94 -26.60
CA GLU A 156 -43.25 -6.34 -26.57
C GLU A 156 -43.44 -5.29 -27.68
N LEU A 157 -42.35 -4.66 -28.15
CA LEU A 157 -42.35 -3.79 -29.33
C LEU A 157 -42.42 -4.57 -30.65
N GLU A 158 -41.81 -5.74 -30.73
CA GLU A 158 -41.80 -6.60 -31.93
C GLU A 158 -43.13 -7.34 -32.14
N GLU A 159 -43.81 -7.72 -31.06
CA GLU A 159 -45.08 -8.48 -31.11
C GLU A 159 -46.28 -7.62 -31.58
N GLY A 160 -46.11 -6.32 -31.78
CA GLY A 160 -47.12 -5.44 -32.39
C GLY A 160 -48.38 -5.19 -31.54
N GLU A 161 -48.56 -5.89 -30.42
CA GLU A 161 -49.57 -5.61 -29.38
C GLU A 161 -49.18 -4.36 -28.58
N THR A 162 -49.36 -3.20 -29.21
CA THR A 162 -48.99 -1.91 -28.63
C THR A 162 -50.04 -1.47 -27.60
N ASP A 163 -50.20 -2.23 -26.52
CA ASP A 163 -50.84 -1.69 -25.32
C ASP A 163 -49.89 -0.66 -24.70
N ARG A 164 -50.14 0.63 -24.98
CA ARG A 164 -49.34 1.74 -24.46
C ARG A 164 -49.25 1.71 -22.94
N ALA A 165 -50.21 1.10 -22.23
CA ALA A 165 -50.15 0.96 -20.78
C ALA A 165 -49.04 0.00 -20.35
N ARG A 166 -48.93 -1.18 -20.98
CA ARG A 166 -47.87 -2.17 -20.70
C ARG A 166 -46.48 -1.65 -21.03
N LEU A 167 -46.32 -0.98 -22.18
CA LEU A 167 -45.04 -0.36 -22.54
C LEU A 167 -44.60 0.67 -21.50
N ARG A 168 -45.55 1.46 -20.98
CA ARG A 168 -45.27 2.46 -19.95
C ARG A 168 -44.91 1.83 -18.61
N GLU A 169 -45.55 0.72 -18.24
CA GLU A 169 -45.20 -0.06 -17.05
C GLU A 169 -43.77 -0.62 -17.14
N ARG A 170 -43.42 -1.22 -18.28
CA ARG A 170 -42.07 -1.77 -18.52
C ARG A 170 -40.98 -0.70 -18.56
N LEU A 171 -41.27 0.46 -19.13
CA LEU A 171 -40.38 1.63 -19.11
C LEU A 171 -40.15 2.12 -17.67
N ASN A 172 -41.21 2.25 -16.87
CA ASN A 172 -41.08 2.63 -15.47
C ASN A 172 -40.24 1.62 -14.67
N ALA A 173 -40.39 0.32 -14.93
CA ALA A 173 -39.58 -0.73 -14.29
C ALA A 173 -38.09 -0.66 -14.68
N LEU A 174 -37.80 -0.28 -15.93
CA LEU A 174 -36.43 -0.03 -16.38
C LEU A 174 -35.85 1.22 -15.70
N ASP A 175 -36.63 2.31 -15.64
CA ASP A 175 -36.24 3.56 -14.98
C ASP A 175 -35.98 3.35 -13.48
N GLU A 176 -36.80 2.53 -12.80
CA GLU A 176 -36.59 2.17 -11.40
C GLU A 176 -35.24 1.46 -11.21
N LYS A 177 -34.90 0.49 -12.06
CA LYS A 177 -33.61 -0.23 -11.99
C LYS A 177 -32.42 0.70 -12.27
N ILE A 178 -32.57 1.65 -13.19
CA ILE A 178 -31.52 2.64 -13.50
C ILE A 178 -31.36 3.64 -12.35
N SER A 179 -32.47 4.06 -11.71
CA SER A 179 -32.45 4.99 -10.57
C SER A 179 -31.67 4.47 -9.35
N ALA A 180 -31.44 3.15 -9.28
CA ALA A 180 -30.58 2.54 -8.28
C ALA A 180 -29.11 2.96 -8.43
N PHE A 181 -28.72 3.51 -9.58
CA PHE A 181 -27.41 4.12 -9.80
C PHE A 181 -27.52 5.65 -9.68
N ARG A 182 -26.70 6.23 -8.80
CA ARG A 182 -26.55 7.69 -8.72
C ARG A 182 -25.57 8.11 -9.82
N ILE A 183 -26.10 8.52 -10.97
CA ILE A 183 -25.35 8.99 -12.15
C ILE A 183 -25.83 10.39 -12.50
#